data_AF-A0A162IK60-F1
#
_entry.id   AF-A0A162IK60-F1
#
_cell.length_a   1.000
_cell.length_b   1.000
_cell.length_c   1.000
_cell.angle_alpha   90.00
_cell.angle_beta   90.00
_cell.angle_gamma   90.00
#
_symmetry.space_group_name_H-M   'P 1'
#
loop_
_entity.id
_entity.type
_entity.pdbx_description
1 polymer ?
#
loop_
_entity_poly.entity_id
_entity_poly.type
_entity_poly.pdbx_seq_one_letter_code
_entity_poly.pdbx_strand_id
1 'polypeptide(L)'
;MASTSSAQFVQLAKTLPPRLLRFLARYPPASIVPATAAAAATTASGEAGATTTTTKTPALTGYQQDTPNPFKATKHPVTGRWHDPVYSLRRQAELLKLARDHGVADLMPPSSKSPEARLQKRVELGLRVKGTGVGQKVKGHKHERHLIAKMDERRNAMLNMPKLIREWKRVGKKNWVRYPS
;
A
#
# COMPACT_ATOMS: atom_id res chain seq x y z
N MET A 1 -27.47 -10.62 31.67
CA MET A 1 -26.19 -11.05 31.06
C MET A 1 -26.30 -12.55 30.80
N ALA A 2 -26.56 -12.96 29.55
CA ALA A 2 -26.70 -14.39 29.24
C ALA A 2 -25.33 -15.08 29.44
N SER A 3 -25.28 -16.11 30.28
CA SER A 3 -24.09 -16.94 30.46
C SER A 3 -23.82 -17.70 29.17
N THR A 4 -22.83 -17.27 28.40
CA THR A 4 -22.42 -17.94 27.17
C THR A 4 -21.68 -19.24 27.52
N SER A 5 -22.24 -20.37 27.10
CA SER A 5 -21.65 -21.69 27.31
C SER A 5 -20.59 -21.98 26.25
N SER A 6 -19.54 -22.73 26.59
CA SER A 6 -18.49 -23.17 25.64
C SER A 6 -19.09 -23.89 24.42
N ALA A 7 -20.16 -24.66 24.60
CA ALA A 7 -20.88 -25.33 23.52
C ALA A 7 -21.49 -24.33 22.51
N GLN A 8 -21.96 -23.17 22.98
CA GLN A 8 -22.53 -22.12 22.12
C GLN A 8 -21.45 -21.48 21.24
N PHE A 9 -20.25 -21.23 21.77
CA PHE A 9 -19.13 -20.72 20.98
C PHE A 9 -18.66 -21.73 19.93
N VAL A 10 -18.67 -23.02 20.26
CA VAL A 10 -18.36 -24.08 19.30
C VAL A 10 -19.41 -24.14 18.19
N GLN A 11 -20.70 -23.98 18.51
CA GLN A 11 -21.77 -23.90 17.51
C GLN A 11 -21.59 -22.68 16.61
N LEU A 12 -21.28 -21.51 17.17
CA LEU A 12 -21.00 -20.29 16.41
C LEU A 12 -19.79 -20.46 15.50
N ALA A 13 -18.70 -21.06 15.99
CA ALA A 13 -17.54 -21.34 15.15
C ALA A 13 -17.91 -22.26 13.97
N LYS A 14 -18.79 -23.24 14.18
CA LYS A 14 -19.26 -24.14 13.10
C LYS A 14 -20.14 -23.46 12.06
N THR A 15 -20.79 -22.32 12.36
CA THR A 15 -21.58 -21.57 11.37
C THR A 15 -20.72 -20.74 10.41
N LEU A 16 -19.41 -20.63 10.66
CA LEU A 16 -18.50 -19.91 9.77
C LEU A 16 -18.44 -20.57 8.37
N PRO A 17 -18.25 -19.77 7.30
CA PRO A 17 -18.07 -20.30 5.96
C PRO A 17 -16.97 -21.37 5.87
N PRO A 18 -17.16 -22.45 5.10
CA PRO A 18 -16.19 -23.55 5.02
C PRO A 18 -14.83 -23.09 4.49
N ARG A 19 -14.80 -22.01 3.68
CA ARG A 19 -13.54 -21.39 3.22
C ARG A 19 -12.73 -20.80 4.37
N LEU A 20 -13.37 -20.13 5.34
CA LEU A 20 -12.71 -19.56 6.51
C LEU A 20 -12.28 -20.66 7.48
N LEU A 21 -13.14 -21.65 7.72
CA LEU A 21 -12.79 -22.81 8.57
C LEU A 21 -11.57 -23.56 8.04
N ARG A 22 -11.52 -23.84 6.73
CA ARG A 22 -10.35 -24.47 6.08
C ARG A 22 -9.09 -23.63 6.20
N PHE A 23 -9.21 -22.31 6.12
CA PHE A 23 -8.07 -21.40 6.27
C PHE A 23 -7.54 -21.43 7.71
N LEU A 24 -8.41 -21.24 8.70
CA LEU A 24 -8.04 -21.25 10.13
C LEU A 24 -7.52 -22.61 10.60
N ALA A 25 -8.02 -23.71 10.04
CA ALA A 25 -7.49 -25.04 10.32
C ALA A 25 -6.07 -25.24 9.78
N ARG A 26 -5.73 -24.62 8.63
CA ARG A 26 -4.38 -24.68 8.04
C ARG A 26 -3.42 -23.69 8.67
N TYR A 27 -3.90 -22.51 9.03
CA TYR A 27 -3.13 -21.41 9.58
C TYR A 27 -3.78 -20.89 10.87
N PRO A 28 -3.73 -21.65 11.98
CA PRO A 28 -4.28 -21.22 13.25
C PRO A 28 -3.46 -20.05 13.84
N PRO A 29 -4.07 -18.90 14.17
CA PRO A 29 -3.38 -17.82 14.86
C PRO A 29 -3.07 -18.20 16.32
N ALA A 30 -2.05 -17.58 16.91
CA ALA A 30 -1.64 -17.85 18.29
C ALA A 30 -2.79 -17.68 19.31
N SER A 31 -3.75 -16.79 19.03
CA SER A 31 -4.91 -16.51 19.89
C SER A 31 -5.85 -17.69 20.12
N ILE A 32 -5.88 -18.67 19.21
CA ILE A 32 -6.78 -19.85 19.32
C ILE A 32 -6.03 -21.12 19.73
N VAL A 33 -4.70 -21.08 19.72
CA VAL A 33 -3.85 -22.21 20.11
C VAL A 33 -3.78 -22.22 21.65
N PRO A 34 -3.86 -23.40 22.32
CA PRO A 34 -3.79 -23.45 23.77
C PRO A 34 -2.52 -22.75 24.29
N ALA A 35 -2.62 -22.03 25.41
CA ALA A 35 -1.56 -21.19 25.95
C ALA A 35 -0.22 -21.92 26.14
N THR A 36 -0.26 -23.22 26.47
CA THR A 36 0.92 -24.09 26.59
C THR A 36 1.67 -24.29 25.27
N ALA A 37 0.96 -24.22 24.14
CA ALA A 37 1.52 -24.31 22.80
C ALA A 37 1.89 -22.95 22.21
N ALA A 38 1.18 -21.87 22.58
CA ALA A 38 1.50 -20.51 22.14
C ALA A 38 2.80 -19.97 22.78
N ALA A 39 3.05 -20.26 24.06
CA ALA A 39 4.22 -19.76 24.80
C ALA A 39 5.58 -20.16 24.18
N ALA A 40 5.63 -21.30 23.49
CA ALA A 40 6.87 -21.78 22.87
C ALA A 40 7.16 -21.13 21.51
N ALA A 41 6.17 -20.49 20.85
CA ALA A 41 6.32 -19.89 19.53
C ALA A 41 6.95 -18.48 19.56
N THR A 42 6.82 -17.74 20.67
CA THR A 42 7.34 -16.37 20.81
C THR A 42 8.86 -16.32 21.08
N THR A 43 9.46 -17.42 21.51
CA THR A 43 10.90 -17.54 21.80
C THR A 43 11.82 -17.60 20.58
N ALA A 44 11.31 -17.56 19.35
CA ALA A 44 12.10 -17.69 18.12
C ALA A 44 12.49 -16.36 17.44
N SER A 45 12.10 -15.20 17.99
CA SER A 45 12.37 -13.88 17.39
C SER A 45 13.46 -13.07 18.11
N GLY A 46 14.46 -13.74 18.69
CA GLY A 46 15.58 -13.09 19.37
C GLY A 46 16.86 -13.94 19.34
N GLU A 47 17.91 -13.32 18.79
CA GLU A 47 19.35 -13.58 18.94
C GLU A 47 20.03 -14.75 18.17
N ALA A 48 21.15 -14.35 17.55
CA ALA A 48 22.00 -15.13 16.67
C ALA A 48 23.03 -15.96 17.47
N GLY A 49 23.14 -17.25 17.15
CA GLY A 49 24.20 -18.12 17.66
C GLY A 49 23.95 -19.59 17.28
N ALA A 50 24.85 -20.16 16.49
CA ALA A 50 24.75 -21.52 15.95
C ALA A 50 24.93 -22.61 17.01
N THR A 51 24.20 -23.74 16.90
CA THR A 51 24.71 -25.13 16.84
C THR A 51 23.52 -26.12 16.86
N THR A 52 23.60 -27.16 16.02
CA THR A 52 22.63 -28.24 15.79
C THR A 52 22.12 -28.92 17.07
N THR A 53 20.82 -28.88 17.35
CA THR A 53 20.13 -29.88 18.19
C THR A 53 18.63 -29.88 17.90
N THR A 54 18.03 -31.07 17.79
CA THR A 54 16.60 -31.40 17.67
C THR A 54 15.72 -30.56 18.62
N THR A 55 14.97 -29.58 18.10
CA THR A 55 14.02 -28.79 18.91
C THR A 55 12.59 -29.07 18.47
N LYS A 56 11.80 -29.64 19.39
CA LYS A 56 10.36 -29.86 19.31
C LYS A 56 9.64 -28.51 19.08
N THR A 57 9.44 -28.15 17.81
CA THR A 57 8.77 -26.91 17.41
C THR A 57 7.29 -26.97 17.81
N PRO A 58 6.78 -26.00 18.58
CA PRO A 58 5.46 -26.05 19.18
C PRO A 58 4.38 -25.87 18.12
N ALA A 59 3.33 -26.70 18.16
CA ALA A 59 1.99 -26.52 17.57
C ALA A 59 1.81 -25.78 16.21
N LEU A 60 2.85 -25.62 15.40
CA LEU A 60 2.77 -25.07 14.05
C LEU A 60 2.32 -26.17 13.11
N THR A 61 1.36 -25.86 12.26
CA THR A 61 0.95 -26.77 11.19
C THR A 61 2.07 -26.91 10.17
N GLY A 62 2.11 -28.00 9.39
CA GLY A 62 3.08 -28.15 8.29
C GLY A 62 3.03 -26.97 7.31
N TYR A 63 1.84 -26.45 7.03
CA TYR A 63 1.66 -25.26 6.21
C TYR A 63 2.31 -23.99 6.80
N GLN A 64 2.27 -23.81 8.12
CA GLN A 64 2.92 -22.67 8.80
C GLN A 64 4.44 -22.80 8.81
N GLN A 65 4.97 -24.03 8.84
CA GLN A 65 6.41 -24.28 8.75
C GLN A 65 6.94 -23.92 7.36
N ASP A 66 6.23 -24.33 6.31
CA ASP A 66 6.59 -24.02 4.92
C ASP A 66 6.45 -22.53 4.62
N THR A 67 5.38 -21.90 5.13
CA THR A 67 5.08 -20.49 4.89
C THR A 67 4.49 -19.86 6.15
N PRO A 68 5.29 -19.12 6.94
CA PRO A 68 4.83 -18.51 8.19
C PRO A 68 3.64 -17.56 8.00
N ASN A 69 3.64 -16.77 6.92
CA ASN A 69 2.50 -15.93 6.56
C ASN A 69 2.06 -16.22 5.12
N PRO A 70 0.87 -16.83 4.92
CA PRO A 70 0.42 -17.27 3.60
C PRO A 70 -0.02 -16.12 2.67
N PHE A 71 -0.01 -14.88 3.17
CA PHE A 71 -0.35 -13.67 2.42
C PHE A 71 0.88 -12.93 1.88
N LYS A 72 2.09 -13.28 2.33
CA LYS A 72 3.34 -12.66 1.88
C LYS A 72 4.11 -13.60 0.97
N ALA A 73 4.82 -13.02 0.01
CA ALA A 73 5.82 -13.75 -0.75
C ALA A 73 6.96 -14.16 0.18
N THR A 74 7.47 -15.37 0.00
CA THR A 74 8.61 -15.90 0.77
C THR A 74 9.78 -16.11 -0.15
N LYS A 75 11.00 -15.88 0.36
CA LYS A 75 12.22 -16.14 -0.40
C LYS A 75 12.70 -17.55 -0.05
N HIS A 76 12.88 -18.40 -1.06
CA HIS A 76 13.40 -19.74 -0.85
C HIS A 76 14.87 -19.68 -0.42
N PRO A 77 15.28 -20.36 0.67
CA PRO A 77 16.62 -20.21 1.25
C PRO A 77 17.73 -20.72 0.33
N VAL A 78 17.53 -21.86 -0.35
CA VAL A 78 18.54 -22.46 -1.23
C VAL A 78 18.63 -21.74 -2.59
N THR A 79 17.52 -21.61 -3.32
CA THR A 79 17.51 -21.04 -4.67
C THR A 79 17.53 -19.51 -4.70
N GLY A 80 17.22 -18.84 -3.59
CA GLY A 80 17.12 -17.39 -3.49
C GLY A 80 15.95 -16.76 -4.28
N ARG A 81 15.10 -17.58 -4.91
CA ARG A 81 13.95 -17.11 -5.68
C ARG A 81 12.79 -16.73 -4.76
N TRP A 82 12.02 -15.73 -5.15
CA TRP A 82 10.79 -15.38 -4.47
C TRP A 82 9.66 -16.29 -4.95
N HIS A 83 8.97 -16.89 -3.99
CA HIS A 83 7.75 -17.64 -4.23
C HIS A 83 6.56 -16.70 -4.05
N ASP A 84 5.60 -16.80 -4.95
CA ASP A 84 4.34 -16.09 -4.84
C ASP A 84 3.61 -16.48 -3.54
N PRO A 85 2.83 -15.57 -2.95
CA PRO A 85 2.05 -15.89 -1.77
C PRO A 85 1.05 -17.00 -2.07
N VAL A 86 0.89 -17.95 -1.14
CA VAL A 86 -0.04 -19.09 -1.23
C VAL A 86 -1.46 -18.64 -1.58
N TYR A 87 -1.87 -17.48 -1.07
CA TYR A 87 -3.09 -16.78 -1.48
C TYR A 87 -2.74 -15.50 -2.23
N SER A 88 -3.15 -15.41 -3.50
CA SER A 88 -3.04 -14.19 -4.30
C SER A 88 -3.80 -13.01 -3.69
N LEU A 89 -3.42 -11.77 -4.04
CA LEU A 89 -4.04 -10.55 -3.50
C LEU A 89 -5.57 -10.51 -3.64
N ARG A 90 -6.13 -11.13 -4.69
CA ARG A 90 -7.58 -11.29 -4.85
C ARG A 90 -8.16 -12.23 -3.79
N ARG A 91 -7.57 -13.42 -3.62
CA ARG A 91 -8.01 -14.42 -2.63
C ARG A 91 -7.86 -13.90 -1.20
N GLN A 92 -6.81 -13.12 -0.93
CA GLN A 92 -6.64 -12.42 0.34
C GLN A 92 -7.80 -11.46 0.62
N ALA A 93 -8.17 -10.63 -0.37
CA ALA A 93 -9.28 -9.69 -0.23
C ALA A 93 -10.62 -10.41 -0.04
N GLU A 94 -10.87 -11.51 -0.76
CA GLU A 94 -12.08 -12.32 -0.57
C GLU A 94 -12.15 -12.93 0.83
N LEU A 95 -11.04 -13.50 1.33
CA LEU A 95 -10.98 -14.07 2.69
C LEU A 95 -11.15 -12.99 3.76
N LEU A 96 -10.49 -11.84 3.62
CA LEU A 96 -10.60 -10.73 4.57
C LEU A 96 -11.98 -10.07 4.54
N LYS A 97 -12.64 -10.03 3.37
CA LYS A 97 -14.03 -9.58 3.26
C LYS A 97 -14.95 -10.53 4.03
N LEU A 98 -14.85 -11.84 3.80
CA LEU A 98 -15.61 -12.83 4.57
C LEU A 98 -15.31 -12.74 6.06
N ALA A 99 -14.04 -12.61 6.44
CA ALA A 99 -13.64 -12.50 7.85
C ALA A 99 -14.23 -11.25 8.51
N ARG A 100 -14.28 -10.11 7.80
CA ARG A 100 -14.96 -8.89 8.26
C ARG A 100 -16.47 -9.13 8.44
N ASP A 101 -17.13 -9.72 7.45
CA ASP A 101 -18.58 -9.94 7.49
C ASP A 101 -18.98 -10.88 8.64
N HIS A 102 -18.09 -11.79 9.05
CA HIS A 102 -18.28 -12.72 10.17
C HIS A 102 -17.57 -12.33 11.48
N GLY A 103 -16.97 -11.13 11.56
CA GLY A 103 -16.33 -10.64 12.79
C GLY A 103 -15.05 -11.38 13.23
N VAL A 104 -14.39 -12.10 12.32
CA VAL A 104 -13.16 -12.87 12.56
C VAL A 104 -11.93 -12.27 11.85
N ALA A 105 -11.97 -10.97 11.57
CA ALA A 105 -10.89 -10.25 10.87
C ALA A 105 -9.57 -10.27 11.66
N ASP A 106 -9.63 -10.16 12.99
CA ASP A 106 -8.47 -10.10 13.89
C ASP A 106 -7.71 -11.43 13.95
N LEU A 107 -8.39 -12.54 13.63
CA LEU A 107 -7.80 -13.87 13.54
C LEU A 107 -7.03 -14.10 12.24
N MET A 108 -7.10 -13.16 11.29
CA MET A 108 -6.39 -13.27 10.01
C MET A 108 -4.95 -12.75 10.13
N PRO A 109 -3.99 -13.35 9.41
CA PRO A 109 -2.63 -12.81 9.34
C PRO A 109 -2.60 -11.37 8.80
N PRO A 110 -1.61 -10.56 9.20
CA PRO A 110 -1.49 -9.18 8.74
C PRO A 110 -1.30 -9.13 7.21
N SER A 111 -2.17 -8.37 6.54
CA SER A 111 -2.16 -8.18 5.08
C SER A 111 -2.42 -6.72 4.72
N SER A 112 -1.87 -6.27 3.58
CA SER A 112 -2.15 -4.96 3.00
C SER A 112 -3.61 -4.77 2.55
N LYS A 113 -4.38 -5.87 2.48
CA LYS A 113 -5.80 -5.87 2.12
C LYS A 113 -6.73 -5.76 3.32
N SER A 114 -6.24 -5.86 4.56
CA SER A 114 -7.11 -5.76 5.73
C SER A 114 -7.70 -4.35 5.83
N PRO A 115 -8.99 -4.22 6.23
CA PRO A 115 -9.65 -2.92 6.27
C PRO A 115 -8.95 -1.97 7.25
N GLU A 116 -8.52 -2.48 8.40
CA GLU A 116 -7.83 -1.72 9.44
C GLU A 116 -6.44 -1.25 8.99
N ALA A 117 -5.61 -2.13 8.42
CA ALA A 117 -4.30 -1.71 7.93
C ALA A 117 -4.41 -0.71 6.79
N ARG A 118 -5.44 -0.82 5.94
CA ARG A 118 -5.71 0.16 4.88
C ARG A 118 -6.14 1.52 5.44
N LEU A 119 -6.92 1.52 6.52
CA LEU A 119 -7.36 2.73 7.19
C LEU A 119 -6.19 3.40 7.92
N GLN A 120 -5.47 2.63 8.76
CA GLN A 120 -4.30 3.10 9.50
C GLN A 120 -3.27 3.72 8.56
N LYS A 121 -2.92 3.03 7.47
CA LYS A 121 -1.98 3.55 6.47
C LYS A 121 -2.47 4.84 5.82
N ARG A 122 -3.78 4.98 5.59
CA ARG A 122 -4.36 6.19 4.99
C ARG A 122 -4.36 7.36 5.96
N VAL A 123 -4.64 7.11 7.23
CA VAL A 123 -4.61 8.13 8.29
C VAL A 123 -3.17 8.60 8.53
N GLU A 124 -2.23 7.67 8.63
CA GLU A 124 -0.82 7.96 8.91
C GLU A 124 -0.13 8.68 7.74
N LEU A 125 -0.31 8.18 6.51
CA LEU A 125 0.48 8.65 5.36
C LEU A 125 -0.28 9.62 4.44
N GLY A 126 -1.61 9.71 4.57
CA GLY A 126 -2.46 10.53 3.71
C GLY A 126 -2.50 10.11 2.23
N LEU A 127 -2.98 11.01 1.37
CA LEU A 127 -2.93 10.85 -0.09
C LEU A 127 -1.52 11.16 -0.59
N ARG A 128 -0.95 10.29 -1.42
CA ARG A 128 0.45 10.40 -1.89
C ARG A 128 0.61 10.40 -3.41
N VAL A 129 -0.46 10.71 -4.14
CA VAL A 129 -0.42 10.80 -5.60
C VAL A 129 0.39 12.04 -6.02
N LYS A 130 1.11 11.96 -7.14
CA LYS A 130 1.91 13.10 -7.63
C LYS A 130 1.01 14.30 -7.93
N GLY A 131 1.41 15.48 -7.47
CA GLY A 131 0.68 16.74 -7.66
C GLY A 131 -0.27 17.09 -6.52
N THR A 132 -1.18 16.19 -6.14
CA THR A 132 -2.23 16.44 -5.13
C THR A 132 -1.97 15.77 -3.78
N GLY A 133 -0.95 14.91 -3.67
CA GLY A 133 -0.58 14.28 -2.42
C GLY A 133 -0.01 15.25 -1.40
N VAL A 134 -0.04 14.86 -0.13
CA VAL A 134 0.51 15.63 0.98
C VAL A 134 1.98 15.98 0.69
N GLY A 135 2.32 17.27 0.77
CA GLY A 135 3.65 17.78 0.47
C GLY A 135 4.03 17.82 -1.03
N GLN A 136 3.11 17.52 -1.95
CA GLN A 136 3.32 17.68 -3.39
C GLN A 136 2.72 19.00 -3.89
N LYS A 137 3.27 19.49 -5.01
CA LYS A 137 2.75 20.66 -5.71
C LYS A 137 2.37 20.29 -7.15
N VAL A 138 1.25 20.83 -7.62
CA VAL A 138 0.78 20.66 -9.00
C VAL A 138 1.73 21.40 -9.96
N LYS A 139 2.04 20.76 -11.10
CA LYS A 139 2.96 21.31 -12.11
C LYS A 139 2.41 22.56 -12.83
N GLY A 140 1.08 22.67 -12.92
CA GLY A 140 0.40 23.64 -13.79
C GLY A 140 0.47 23.26 -15.26
N HIS A 141 -0.46 23.74 -16.08
CA HIS A 141 -0.42 23.55 -17.53
C HIS A 141 0.66 24.45 -18.18
N LYS A 142 1.06 24.13 -19.42
CA LYS A 142 2.10 24.90 -20.12
C LYS A 142 1.72 26.39 -20.25
N HIS A 143 0.47 26.69 -20.55
CA HIS A 143 0.00 28.07 -20.71
C HIS A 143 -0.01 28.84 -19.39
N GLU A 144 -0.37 28.21 -18.26
CA GLU A 144 -0.34 28.83 -16.93
C GLU A 144 1.07 29.22 -16.54
N ARG A 145 2.04 28.30 -16.75
CA ARG A 145 3.44 28.54 -16.41
C ARG A 145 4.09 29.67 -17.22
N HIS A 146 3.68 29.84 -18.48
CA HIS A 146 4.22 30.87 -19.37
C HIS A 146 3.34 32.14 -19.45
N LEU A 147 2.21 32.19 -18.75
CA LEU A 147 1.25 33.29 -18.86
C LEU A 147 1.90 34.62 -18.52
N ILE A 148 2.61 34.67 -17.38
CA ILE A 148 3.28 35.87 -16.88
C ILE A 148 4.31 36.36 -17.89
N ALA A 149 5.24 35.49 -18.28
CA ALA A 149 6.27 35.82 -19.27
C ALA A 149 5.67 36.33 -20.61
N LYS A 150 4.59 35.69 -21.08
CA LYS A 150 3.89 36.11 -22.30
C LYS A 150 3.19 37.47 -22.14
N MET A 151 2.66 37.79 -20.97
CA MET A 151 2.06 39.11 -20.70
C MET A 151 3.12 40.19 -20.59
N ASP A 152 4.27 39.91 -19.97
CA ASP A 152 5.38 40.84 -19.85
C ASP A 152 5.99 41.17 -21.21
N GLU A 153 6.15 40.18 -22.10
CA GLU A 153 6.59 40.39 -23.47
C GLU A 153 5.63 41.31 -24.24
N ARG A 154 4.32 41.08 -24.11
CA ARG A 154 3.29 41.96 -24.71
C ARG A 154 3.36 43.38 -24.16
N ARG A 155 3.52 43.53 -22.85
CA ARG A 155 3.66 44.84 -22.19
C ARG A 155 4.88 45.59 -22.72
N ASN A 156 6.03 44.91 -22.79
CA ASN A 156 7.28 45.49 -23.27
C ASN A 156 7.20 45.88 -24.76
N ALA A 157 6.56 45.06 -25.59
CA ALA A 157 6.32 45.39 -26.99
C ALA A 157 5.47 46.66 -27.13
N MET A 158 4.41 46.80 -26.32
CA MET A 158 3.54 47.97 -26.35
C MET A 158 4.21 49.25 -25.85
N LEU A 159 5.04 49.15 -24.81
CA LEU A 159 5.84 50.28 -24.35
C LEU A 159 6.84 50.76 -25.40
N ASN A 160 7.44 49.85 -26.17
CA ASN A 160 8.40 50.18 -27.22
C ASN A 160 7.75 50.58 -28.56
N MET A 161 6.45 50.32 -28.73
CA MET A 161 5.72 50.55 -29.98
C MET A 161 5.78 52.00 -30.47
N PRO A 162 5.60 53.04 -29.62
CA PRO A 162 5.68 54.44 -30.08
C PRO A 162 7.06 54.80 -30.64
N LYS A 163 8.14 54.30 -30.02
CA LYS A 163 9.52 54.52 -30.48
C LYS A 163 9.75 53.85 -31.84
N LEU A 164 9.30 52.61 -31.99
CA LEU A 164 9.40 51.85 -33.25
C LEU A 164 8.66 52.55 -34.39
N ILE A 165 7.43 53.03 -34.14
CA ILE A 165 6.63 53.75 -35.15
C ILE A 165 7.32 55.03 -35.60
N ARG A 166 7.90 55.81 -34.68
CA ARG A 166 8.67 57.03 -35.03
C ARG A 166 9.88 56.69 -35.91
N GLU A 167 10.62 55.64 -35.55
CA GLU A 167 11.78 55.17 -36.33
C GLU A 167 11.36 54.73 -37.73
N TRP A 168 10.30 53.92 -37.84
CA TRP A 168 9.77 53.44 -39.11
C TRP A 168 9.27 54.59 -40.01
N LYS A 169 8.55 55.56 -39.44
CA LYS A 169 8.11 56.76 -40.18
C LYS A 169 9.28 57.62 -40.67
N ARG A 170 10.36 57.71 -39.88
CA ARG A 170 11.58 58.46 -40.25
C ARG A 170 12.37 57.78 -41.37
N VAL A 171 12.56 56.46 -41.30
CA VAL A 171 13.33 55.69 -42.29
C VAL A 171 12.53 55.50 -43.59
N GLY A 172 11.22 55.28 -43.47
CA GLY A 172 10.32 55.02 -44.59
C GLY A 172 10.27 53.55 -45.02
N LYS A 173 9.16 53.16 -45.65
CA LYS A 173 8.85 51.76 -46.01
C LYS A 173 9.92 51.08 -46.87
N LYS A 174 10.49 51.80 -47.85
CA LYS A 174 11.43 51.22 -48.83
C LYS A 174 12.80 50.89 -48.23
N ASN A 175 13.21 51.63 -47.20
CA ASN A 175 14.54 51.52 -46.58
C ASN A 175 14.50 50.75 -45.25
N TRP A 176 13.35 50.21 -44.87
CA TRP A 176 13.21 49.42 -43.65
C TRP A 176 13.76 48.01 -43.86
N VAL A 177 14.62 47.55 -42.95
CA VAL A 177 15.26 46.22 -43.03
C VAL A 177 14.97 45.33 -41.82
N ARG A 178 14.45 45.90 -40.72
CA ARG A 178 14.19 45.20 -39.45
C ARG A 178 12.84 44.48 -39.47
N TYR A 179 12.67 43.50 -40.35
CA TYR A 179 11.49 42.65 -40.37
C TYR A 179 11.62 41.51 -39.35
N PRO A 180 10.51 41.06 -38.73
CA PRO A 180 10.51 39.82 -37.97
C PRO A 180 10.95 38.66 -38.88
N SER A 181 11.71 37.73 -38.29
CA SER A 181 12.03 36.44 -38.90
C SER A 181 10.84 35.49 -38.87
#